data_AF-A0A6C0KCA6-F1
#
_entry.id   AF-A0A6C0KCA6-F1
#
_cell.length_a   1.000
_cell.length_b   1.000
_cell.length_c   1.000
_cell.angle_alpha   90.00
_cell.angle_beta   90.00
_cell.angle_gamma   90.00
#
_symmetry.space_group_name_H-M   'P 1'
#
loop_
_entity.id
_entity.type
_entity.pdbx_description
1 polymer ?
#
loop_
_entity_poly.entity_id
_entity_poly.type
_entity_poly.pdbx_seq_one_letter_code
_entity_poly.pdbx_strand_id
1 'polypeptide(L)'
;MFNILNILNILNIPKIRRILLTIFTFSSLFKTVDAADCLLVMPLFPLTYNGIVTPYRLQSVNPADPCTMENPMTAAFVEATMFDPDTGRISVYHPLVVTDGKMPLIPATPFTMPVNAVVSLSFGSNANTLRLTPPDIALTGRCVNGITGNNDLFGQFAYCNSDMFFDKVNAWMASGMALIPPIPPLGLANDGKECLTTRHFMLVDQDPSDNLVTTYLLDPVTMKIFQDTVSNRVTHPGFTIIKNGSDNRLLVAINIAMGCTGYLAPLLSDPSGAKSASLILNELHAAMRQMTPMVSLPARDPMTRVLVNGLPVPSLLKNNLYRRGINQPQLMSLQHADTLPFCGHLTNQLGRIQDNKAVFTTQTSPDVNAATNLFTFLATRFFQTYNNLKCDILLDTVNPVTLVTSNGITTDATFAVVQPYQFSSQDPYSPIPSPTIPPTSPPTPTQPVLPTDPPPTAPPLPSYTLGGNIVYIVFGSLFLIICVIGVVWCIRRNSIKKEAEIKNPILSIEDPRERFLIADSGNSGHSGHSGHSGNSGSNFNTNFNNKTYSKVYSSPRSAPRF
;
A
#
# COMPACT_ATOMS: atom_id res chain seq x y z
N MET A 1 27.78 -8.72 -10.30
CA MET A 1 28.34 -7.36 -10.48
C MET A 1 29.44 -7.29 -11.56
N PHE A 2 30.25 -8.33 -11.80
CA PHE A 2 31.37 -8.28 -12.77
C PHE A 2 31.02 -8.47 -14.26
N ASN A 3 29.83 -8.98 -14.63
CA ASN A 3 29.51 -9.26 -16.04
C ASN A 3 28.75 -8.15 -16.80
N ILE A 4 28.26 -7.11 -16.12
CA ILE A 4 27.50 -6.02 -16.77
C ILE A 4 28.42 -4.91 -17.30
N LEU A 5 29.57 -4.69 -16.66
CA LEU A 5 30.55 -3.68 -17.06
C LEU A 5 31.24 -4.00 -18.39
N ASN A 6 31.39 -5.28 -18.76
CA ASN A 6 31.98 -5.66 -20.05
C ASN A 6 31.04 -5.43 -21.25
N ILE A 7 29.73 -5.48 -21.04
CA ILE A 7 28.75 -5.21 -22.11
C ILE A 7 28.70 -3.71 -22.43
N LEU A 8 28.96 -2.84 -21.45
CA LEU A 8 28.95 -1.39 -21.62
C LEU A 8 30.13 -0.82 -22.42
N ASN A 9 31.22 -1.58 -22.60
CA ASN A 9 32.38 -1.14 -23.39
C ASN A 9 32.21 -1.36 -24.90
N ILE A 10 31.22 -2.14 -25.35
CA ILE A 10 31.03 -2.47 -26.77
C ILE A 10 30.15 -1.42 -27.49
N LEU A 11 29.39 -0.60 -26.75
CA LEU A 11 28.52 0.44 -27.32
C LEU A 11 29.16 1.82 -27.15
N ASN A 12 30.05 2.19 -28.07
CA ASN A 12 30.71 3.51 -28.08
C ASN A 12 29.79 4.63 -28.61
N ILE A 13 28.62 4.81 -27.98
CA ILE A 13 27.67 5.89 -28.29
C ILE A 13 27.62 6.85 -27.09
N PRO A 14 28.30 8.02 -27.14
CA PRO A 14 28.49 8.90 -25.99
C PRO A 14 27.18 9.45 -25.40
N LYS A 15 26.09 9.51 -26.18
CA LYS A 15 24.76 9.91 -25.68
C LYS A 15 24.09 8.86 -24.79
N ILE A 16 24.25 7.56 -25.10
CA ILE A 16 23.68 6.45 -24.30
C ILE A 16 24.47 6.29 -22.99
N ARG A 17 25.79 6.51 -23.04
CA ARG A 17 26.67 6.50 -21.86
C ARG A 17 26.34 7.63 -20.88
N ARG A 18 25.99 8.84 -21.36
CA ARG A 18 25.50 9.93 -20.49
C ARG A 18 24.15 9.61 -19.86
N ILE A 19 23.17 9.11 -20.63
CA ILE A 19 21.84 8.75 -20.09
C ILE A 19 21.94 7.63 -19.04
N LEU A 20 22.74 6.58 -19.31
CA LEU A 20 22.95 5.48 -18.36
C LEU A 20 23.78 5.88 -17.12
N LEU A 21 24.78 6.77 -17.26
CA LEU A 21 25.48 7.31 -16.09
C LEU A 21 24.55 8.19 -15.25
N THR A 22 23.70 9.03 -15.85
CA THR A 22 22.75 9.87 -15.11
C THR A 22 21.71 9.02 -14.37
N ILE A 23 21.24 7.91 -14.96
CA ILE A 23 20.35 6.94 -14.30
C ILE A 23 21.07 6.20 -13.16
N PHE A 24 22.32 5.75 -13.35
CA PHE A 24 23.07 5.01 -12.31
C PHE A 24 23.58 5.89 -11.16
N THR A 25 23.90 7.17 -11.40
CA THR A 25 24.24 8.12 -10.32
C THR A 25 23.02 8.60 -9.55
N PHE A 26 21.81 8.53 -10.13
CA PHE A 26 20.57 8.82 -9.40
C PHE A 26 20.16 7.67 -8.46
N SER A 27 20.54 6.43 -8.76
CA SER A 27 20.24 5.27 -7.91
C SER A 27 21.19 5.08 -6.73
N SER A 28 22.28 5.84 -6.63
CA SER A 28 23.34 5.62 -5.64
C SER A 28 23.47 6.71 -4.56
N LEU A 29 22.53 7.66 -4.51
CA LEU A 29 22.49 8.73 -3.48
C LEU A 29 21.22 8.74 -2.63
N PHE A 30 20.31 7.78 -2.84
CA PHE A 30 19.26 7.49 -1.88
C PHE A 30 19.64 6.21 -1.17
N LYS A 31 20.20 6.31 0.05
CA LYS A 31 19.76 5.34 1.05
C LYS A 31 18.27 5.62 1.20
N THR A 32 17.44 4.82 0.53
CA THR A 32 16.16 4.51 1.14
C THR A 32 16.55 4.00 2.52
N VAL A 33 16.21 4.75 3.56
CA VAL A 33 16.14 4.12 4.88
C VAL A 33 15.01 3.13 4.69
N ASP A 34 15.35 1.88 4.37
CA ASP A 34 14.37 0.82 4.34
C ASP A 34 13.67 0.89 5.70
N ALA A 35 12.34 1.05 5.68
CA ALA A 35 11.60 1.25 6.92
C ALA A 35 11.92 0.07 7.85
N ALA A 36 12.15 0.35 9.13
CA ALA A 36 12.66 -0.64 10.06
C ALA A 36 11.62 -1.74 10.31
N ASP A 37 12.08 -2.93 10.68
CA ASP A 37 11.22 -3.97 11.26
C ASP A 37 11.18 -3.80 12.78
N CYS A 38 9.98 -3.68 13.34
CA CYS A 38 9.77 -3.37 14.75
C CYS A 38 9.08 -4.49 15.52
N LEU A 39 9.37 -4.55 16.82
CA LEU A 39 8.67 -5.40 17.79
C LEU A 39 7.79 -4.53 18.69
N LEU A 40 6.58 -4.98 18.98
CA LEU A 40 5.73 -4.37 20.00
C LEU A 40 5.56 -5.32 21.17
N VAL A 41 6.18 -4.99 22.30
CA VAL A 41 6.03 -5.74 23.54
C VAL A 41 4.67 -5.44 24.15
N MET A 42 3.85 -6.47 24.20
CA MET A 42 2.52 -6.44 24.78
C MET A 42 2.57 -6.61 26.30
N PRO A 43 1.70 -5.93 27.03
CA PRO A 43 1.50 -6.20 28.45
C PRO A 43 0.79 -7.54 28.65
N LEU A 44 0.99 -8.14 29.83
CA LEU A 44 0.26 -9.34 30.23
C LEU A 44 -1.25 -9.07 30.24
N PHE A 45 -2.03 -10.08 29.81
CA PHE A 45 -3.49 -10.01 29.75
C PHE A 45 -4.00 -8.77 28.97
N PRO A 46 -3.61 -8.62 27.69
CA PRO A 46 -3.78 -7.37 26.93
C PRO A 46 -5.24 -6.95 26.76
N LEU A 47 -6.19 -7.88 26.86
CA LEU A 47 -7.64 -7.61 26.75
C LEU A 47 -8.30 -7.19 28.07
N THR A 48 -7.54 -7.09 29.17
CA THR A 48 -8.05 -6.68 30.49
C THR A 48 -7.78 -5.20 30.76
N TYR A 49 -8.45 -4.63 31.76
CA TYR A 49 -8.18 -3.26 32.22
C TYR A 49 -6.68 -3.02 32.43
N ASN A 50 -6.01 -3.89 33.20
CA ASN A 50 -4.58 -3.77 33.51
C ASN A 50 -3.72 -3.84 32.23
N GLY A 51 -4.06 -4.73 31.29
CA GLY A 51 -3.37 -4.80 30.01
C GLY A 51 -3.54 -3.53 29.17
N ILE A 52 -4.74 -2.95 29.15
CA ILE A 52 -5.07 -1.79 28.33
C ILE A 52 -4.41 -0.50 28.85
N VAL A 53 -4.34 -0.32 30.18
CA VAL A 53 -3.69 0.87 30.78
C VAL A 53 -2.18 0.72 30.93
N THR A 54 -1.63 -0.49 30.80
CA THR A 54 -0.17 -0.69 30.83
C THR A 54 0.45 -0.27 29.49
N PRO A 55 1.49 0.59 29.48
CA PRO A 55 2.14 0.98 28.24
C PRO A 55 2.73 -0.21 27.48
N TYR A 56 2.43 -0.28 26.19
CA TYR A 56 3.10 -1.16 25.23
C TYR A 56 4.49 -0.58 24.93
N ARG A 57 5.47 -1.46 24.67
CA ARG A 57 6.86 -1.00 24.43
C ARG A 57 7.30 -1.31 23.01
N LEU A 58 7.70 -0.29 22.28
CA LEU A 58 8.26 -0.40 20.94
C LEU A 58 9.76 -0.69 21.03
N GLN A 59 10.18 -1.79 20.40
CA GLN A 59 11.56 -2.28 20.35
C GLN A 59 12.01 -2.44 18.90
N SER A 60 13.31 -2.31 18.66
CA SER A 60 13.91 -2.62 17.37
C SER A 60 14.10 -4.14 17.22
N VAL A 61 13.85 -4.70 16.03
CA VAL A 61 14.32 -6.05 15.70
C VAL A 61 15.85 -6.06 15.56
N ASN A 62 16.39 -5.05 14.86
CA ASN A 62 17.81 -4.84 14.66
C ASN A 62 18.25 -3.54 15.33
N PRO A 63 19.25 -3.55 16.24
CA PRO A 63 19.76 -2.32 16.84
C PRO A 63 20.30 -1.27 15.85
N ALA A 64 20.72 -1.69 14.65
CA ALA A 64 21.18 -0.77 13.60
C ALA A 64 20.05 0.03 12.95
N ASP A 65 18.81 -0.46 13.06
CA ASP A 65 17.60 0.14 12.47
C ASP A 65 16.62 0.46 13.62
N PRO A 66 16.85 1.55 14.38
CA PRO A 66 16.16 1.79 15.63
C PRO A 66 14.66 2.08 15.43
N CYS A 67 13.82 1.33 16.14
CA CYS A 67 12.40 1.61 16.26
C CYS A 67 12.15 2.41 17.53
N THR A 68 11.75 3.67 17.36
CA THR A 68 11.41 4.53 18.49
C THR A 68 10.12 5.30 18.21
N MET A 69 9.39 5.64 19.27
CA MET A 69 8.14 6.39 19.15
C MET A 69 8.37 7.84 18.73
N GLU A 70 9.56 8.38 19.02
CA GLU A 70 9.95 9.74 18.64
C GLU A 70 10.23 9.86 17.15
N ASN A 71 10.59 8.76 16.49
CA ASN A 71 10.76 8.72 15.05
C ASN A 71 9.41 8.46 14.38
N PRO A 72 8.82 9.44 13.67
CA PRO A 72 7.52 9.28 13.03
C PRO A 72 7.51 8.17 11.98
N MET A 73 8.66 7.75 11.45
CA MET A 73 8.76 6.66 10.47
C MET A 73 8.78 5.26 11.10
N THR A 74 8.82 5.14 12.42
CA THR A 74 8.84 3.83 13.11
C THR A 74 7.81 3.72 14.23
N ALA A 75 7.09 4.79 14.54
CA ALA A 75 6.08 4.81 15.59
C ALA A 75 5.04 3.69 15.42
N ALA A 76 4.57 3.16 16.53
CA ALA A 76 3.53 2.13 16.59
C ALA A 76 2.34 2.62 17.41
N PHE A 77 1.16 2.09 17.11
CA PHE A 77 -0.12 2.58 17.61
C PHE A 77 -0.96 1.40 18.08
N VAL A 78 -1.72 1.63 19.15
CA VAL A 78 -2.66 0.66 19.68
C VAL A 78 -3.99 1.39 19.87
N GLU A 79 -5.08 0.70 19.58
CA GLU A 79 -6.43 1.21 19.74
C GLU A 79 -7.29 0.10 20.31
N ALA A 80 -7.98 0.38 21.43
CA ALA A 80 -8.90 -0.55 22.05
C ALA A 80 -10.34 -0.09 21.80
N THR A 81 -11.16 -0.99 21.23
CA THR A 81 -12.62 -0.78 21.14
C THR A 81 -13.31 -1.81 22.02
N MET A 82 -14.23 -1.35 22.86
CA MET A 82 -14.92 -2.19 23.84
C MET A 82 -16.41 -2.18 23.55
N PHE A 83 -17.03 -3.35 23.62
CA PHE A 83 -18.46 -3.54 23.49
C PHE A 83 -19.00 -4.15 24.78
N ASP A 84 -19.95 -3.47 25.40
CA ASP A 84 -20.68 -3.95 26.58
C ASP A 84 -21.92 -4.73 26.12
N PRO A 85 -21.93 -6.07 26.24
CA PRO A 85 -23.04 -6.89 25.77
C PRO A 85 -24.29 -6.77 26.66
N ASP A 86 -24.21 -6.13 27.84
CA ASP A 86 -25.37 -5.94 28.71
C ASP A 86 -26.19 -4.71 28.30
N THR A 87 -25.54 -3.73 27.66
CA THR A 87 -26.15 -2.43 27.35
C THR A 87 -26.08 -2.02 25.88
N GLY A 88 -25.32 -2.74 25.05
CA GLY A 88 -25.05 -2.37 23.67
C GLY A 88 -24.06 -1.21 23.53
N ARG A 89 -23.40 -0.78 24.62
CA ARG A 89 -22.49 0.36 24.61
C ARG A 89 -21.17 0.03 23.93
N ILE A 90 -20.70 0.94 23.09
CA ILE A 90 -19.35 0.93 22.53
C ILE A 90 -18.55 2.11 23.10
N SER A 91 -17.29 1.87 23.39
CA SER A 91 -16.33 2.88 23.83
C SER A 91 -14.94 2.61 23.27
N VAL A 92 -14.13 3.66 23.14
CA VAL A 92 -12.76 3.60 22.62
C VAL A 92 -11.78 3.98 23.73
N TYR A 93 -10.60 3.38 23.73
CA TYR A 93 -9.46 3.78 24.54
C TYR A 93 -8.20 3.73 23.69
N HIS A 94 -7.28 4.67 23.86
CA HIS A 94 -5.99 4.69 23.17
C HIS A 94 -4.87 4.27 24.14
N PRO A 95 -4.47 2.97 24.21
CA PRO A 95 -3.34 2.54 25.02
C PRO A 95 -2.06 3.28 24.67
N LEU A 96 -1.21 3.56 25.66
CA LEU A 96 0.07 4.19 25.40
C LEU A 96 1.04 3.21 24.75
N VAL A 97 1.80 3.70 23.77
CA VAL A 97 3.02 3.07 23.29
C VAL A 97 4.20 3.95 23.63
N VAL A 98 5.25 3.38 24.19
CA VAL A 98 6.50 4.07 24.54
C VAL A 98 7.68 3.37 23.90
N THR A 99 8.75 4.11 23.62
CA THR A 99 10.05 3.50 23.27
C THR A 99 10.52 2.63 24.43
N ASP A 100 11.04 1.43 24.16
CA ASP A 100 11.50 0.53 25.20
C ASP A 100 12.56 1.17 26.11
N GLY A 101 12.48 0.86 27.40
CA GLY A 101 13.29 1.50 28.44
C GLY A 101 12.87 2.93 28.81
N LYS A 102 11.88 3.54 28.13
CA LYS A 102 11.31 4.83 28.53
C LYS A 102 9.98 4.66 29.28
N MET A 103 9.75 5.58 30.22
CA MET A 103 8.45 5.78 30.83
C MET A 103 7.69 6.87 30.05
N PRO A 104 6.34 6.80 30.00
CA PRO A 104 5.57 7.89 29.42
C PRO A 104 5.77 9.19 30.23
N LEU A 105 5.55 10.34 29.61
CA LEU A 105 5.62 11.62 30.31
C LEU A 105 4.53 11.72 31.38
N ILE A 106 3.32 11.30 31.02
CA ILE A 106 2.16 11.22 31.88
C ILE A 106 1.67 9.77 31.84
N PRO A 107 1.39 9.13 33.00
CA PRO A 107 0.81 7.80 33.05
C PRO A 107 -0.47 7.68 32.22
N ALA A 108 -0.80 6.46 31.81
CA ALA A 108 -2.05 6.18 31.13
C ALA A 108 -3.25 6.60 32.00
N THR A 109 -4.23 7.25 31.38
CA THR A 109 -5.45 7.71 32.05
C THR A 109 -6.27 6.50 32.52
N PRO A 110 -6.58 6.37 33.81
CA PRO A 110 -7.42 5.28 34.30
C PRO A 110 -8.86 5.43 33.79
N PHE A 111 -9.58 4.31 33.68
CA PHE A 111 -10.98 4.29 33.27
C PHE A 111 -11.75 3.15 33.95
N THR A 112 -13.08 3.14 33.83
CA THR A 112 -13.91 2.02 34.30
C THR A 112 -14.21 1.08 33.14
N MET A 113 -13.72 -0.15 33.24
CA MET A 113 -14.02 -1.19 32.25
C MET A 113 -15.41 -1.79 32.52
N PRO A 114 -16.28 -1.92 31.49
CA PRO A 114 -17.53 -2.66 31.66
C PRO A 114 -17.23 -4.12 32.03
N VAL A 115 -17.99 -4.66 32.99
CA VAL A 115 -17.70 -5.96 33.63
C VAL A 115 -17.62 -7.10 32.62
N ASN A 116 -18.51 -7.10 31.63
CA ASN A 116 -18.60 -8.12 30.59
C ASN A 116 -18.09 -7.62 29.23
N ALA A 117 -17.26 -6.57 29.21
CA ALA A 117 -16.79 -5.96 27.97
C ALA A 117 -16.08 -6.97 27.07
N VAL A 118 -16.51 -7.03 25.81
CA VAL A 118 -15.77 -7.66 24.72
C VAL A 118 -14.80 -6.63 24.17
N VAL A 119 -13.50 -6.88 24.30
CA VAL A 119 -12.45 -5.95 23.86
C VAL A 119 -11.83 -6.43 22.55
N SER A 120 -11.74 -5.54 21.57
CA SER A 120 -10.85 -5.69 20.41
C SER A 120 -9.67 -4.73 20.56
N LEU A 121 -8.47 -5.20 20.20
CA LEU A 121 -7.29 -4.35 20.02
C LEU A 121 -6.90 -4.33 18.55
N SER A 122 -6.66 -3.15 18.00
CA SER A 122 -6.08 -2.95 16.68
C SER A 122 -4.69 -2.34 16.83
N PHE A 123 -3.77 -2.76 15.96
CA PHE A 123 -2.37 -2.32 15.96
C PHE A 123 -2.01 -1.79 14.58
N GLY A 124 -1.28 -0.67 14.56
CA GLY A 124 -0.73 -0.07 13.36
C GLY A 124 0.71 0.37 13.61
N SER A 125 1.51 0.51 12.56
CA SER A 125 2.85 1.10 12.63
C SER A 125 3.13 1.93 11.39
N ASN A 126 4.06 2.87 11.50
CA ASN A 126 4.64 3.57 10.35
C ASN A 126 5.93 2.89 9.84
N ALA A 127 6.39 1.84 10.54
CA ALA A 127 7.57 1.04 10.17
C ALA A 127 7.26 0.08 8.99
N ASN A 128 8.21 -0.73 8.54
CA ASN A 128 7.94 -1.71 7.48
C ASN A 128 7.09 -2.88 8.00
N THR A 129 7.47 -3.40 9.16
CA THR A 129 6.71 -4.44 9.84
C THR A 129 6.57 -4.16 11.34
N LEU A 130 5.46 -4.63 11.90
CA LEU A 130 5.21 -4.66 13.33
C LEU A 130 4.92 -6.10 13.74
N ARG A 131 5.78 -6.66 14.61
CA ARG A 131 5.58 -7.98 15.20
C ARG A 131 5.19 -7.86 16.67
N LEU A 132 4.05 -8.45 17.03
CA LEU A 132 3.62 -8.54 18.42
C LEU A 132 4.46 -9.57 19.19
N THR A 133 4.90 -9.21 20.39
CA THR A 133 5.76 -10.04 21.25
C THR A 133 5.39 -9.87 22.73
N PRO A 134 5.60 -10.86 23.61
CA PRO A 134 6.01 -12.23 23.29
C PRO A 134 4.85 -13.05 22.66
N PRO A 135 5.16 -14.10 21.86
CA PRO A 135 4.14 -14.85 21.10
C PRO A 135 3.08 -15.53 21.95
N ASP A 136 3.41 -15.97 23.16
CA ASP A 136 2.48 -16.57 24.13
C ASP A 136 1.44 -15.54 24.60
N ILE A 137 1.87 -14.31 24.87
CA ILE A 137 0.95 -13.22 25.23
C ILE A 137 0.07 -12.83 24.04
N ALA A 138 0.63 -12.74 22.84
CA ALA A 138 -0.15 -12.55 21.62
C ALA A 138 -1.21 -13.66 21.45
N LEU A 139 -0.86 -14.92 21.74
CA LEU A 139 -1.82 -16.03 21.71
C LEU A 139 -2.93 -15.88 22.76
N THR A 140 -2.60 -15.50 24.00
CA THR A 140 -3.62 -15.27 25.05
C THR A 140 -4.56 -14.11 24.72
N GLY A 141 -4.07 -13.10 24.00
CA GLY A 141 -4.88 -12.01 23.46
C GLY A 141 -5.69 -12.39 22.23
N ARG A 142 -5.56 -13.62 21.70
CA ARG A 142 -6.11 -14.05 20.41
C ARG A 142 -5.69 -13.12 19.27
N CYS A 143 -4.40 -12.79 19.25
CA CYS A 143 -3.85 -11.88 18.28
C CYS A 143 -3.53 -12.58 16.96
N VAL A 144 -3.77 -11.88 15.86
CA VAL A 144 -3.47 -12.28 14.50
C VAL A 144 -2.61 -11.18 13.87
N ASN A 145 -1.37 -11.53 13.55
CA ASN A 145 -0.39 -10.62 12.93
C ASN A 145 -0.06 -11.06 11.50
N GLY A 146 -0.65 -12.16 11.01
CA GLY A 146 -0.32 -12.84 9.75
C GLY A 146 -0.64 -14.34 9.86
N ILE A 147 0.03 -15.20 9.07
CA ILE A 147 -0.09 -16.65 9.22
C ILE A 147 0.85 -17.15 10.34
N THR A 148 0.25 -17.65 11.43
CA THR A 148 0.96 -18.24 12.58
C THR A 148 1.89 -19.39 12.14
N GLY A 149 3.08 -19.46 12.74
CA GLY A 149 4.06 -20.54 12.54
C GLY A 149 5.01 -20.34 11.35
N ASN A 150 4.74 -19.40 10.45
CA ASN A 150 5.52 -19.19 9.22
C ASN A 150 6.41 -17.93 9.25
N ASN A 151 6.54 -17.25 10.41
CA ASN A 151 7.16 -15.91 10.51
C ASN A 151 6.57 -14.87 9.54
N ASP A 152 5.35 -15.13 9.06
CA ASP A 152 4.62 -14.32 8.10
C ASP A 152 3.80 -13.25 8.82
N LEU A 153 3.93 -12.00 8.37
CA LEU A 153 3.26 -10.83 8.94
C LEU A 153 2.37 -10.16 7.90
N PHE A 154 1.30 -9.50 8.31
CA PHE A 154 0.57 -8.57 7.44
C PHE A 154 1.45 -7.37 7.07
N GLY A 155 2.44 -7.02 7.89
CA GLY A 155 3.27 -5.84 7.69
C GLY A 155 3.07 -4.89 8.85
N GLN A 156 2.43 -3.75 8.60
CA GLN A 156 2.18 -2.70 9.59
C GLN A 156 0.98 -2.97 10.50
N PHE A 157 0.11 -3.92 10.12
CA PHE A 157 -1.16 -4.19 10.79
C PHE A 157 -1.14 -5.48 11.62
N ALA A 158 -1.84 -5.45 12.75
CA ALA A 158 -2.23 -6.63 13.51
C ALA A 158 -3.52 -6.34 14.30
N TYR A 159 -4.14 -7.38 14.83
CA TYR A 159 -5.29 -7.22 15.72
C TYR A 159 -5.36 -8.33 16.77
N CYS A 160 -6.08 -8.09 17.86
CA CYS A 160 -6.42 -9.08 18.87
C CYS A 160 -7.92 -9.12 19.10
N ASN A 161 -8.50 -10.33 19.06
CA ASN A 161 -9.90 -10.59 19.42
C ASN A 161 -10.97 -9.83 18.61
N SER A 162 -10.61 -9.21 17.49
CA SER A 162 -11.54 -8.50 16.60
C SER A 162 -12.60 -9.41 15.99
N ASP A 163 -12.25 -10.67 15.73
CA ASP A 163 -13.19 -11.67 15.22
C ASP A 163 -14.38 -11.88 16.16
N MET A 164 -14.10 -12.16 17.44
CA MET A 164 -15.14 -12.33 18.44
C MET A 164 -15.90 -11.03 18.72
N PHE A 165 -15.21 -9.89 18.68
CA PHE A 165 -15.84 -8.59 18.83
C PHE A 165 -16.90 -8.37 17.74
N PHE A 166 -16.54 -8.54 16.46
CA PHE A 166 -17.46 -8.35 15.35
C PHE A 166 -18.59 -9.37 15.37
N ASP A 167 -18.31 -10.65 15.67
CA ASP A 167 -19.35 -11.67 15.80
C ASP A 167 -20.41 -11.27 16.84
N LYS A 168 -19.98 -10.76 18.00
CA LYS A 168 -20.89 -10.32 19.07
C LYS A 168 -21.69 -9.08 18.69
N VAL A 169 -21.04 -8.07 18.11
CA VAL A 169 -21.72 -6.84 17.68
C VAL A 169 -22.68 -7.09 16.52
N ASN A 170 -22.28 -7.89 15.53
CA ASN A 170 -23.14 -8.26 14.41
C ASN A 170 -24.34 -9.09 14.88
N ALA A 171 -24.16 -10.03 15.80
CA ALA A 171 -25.27 -10.79 16.40
C ALA A 171 -26.22 -9.87 17.20
N TRP A 172 -25.67 -8.91 17.95
CA TRP A 172 -26.46 -7.89 18.66
C TRP A 172 -27.35 -7.11 17.69
N MET A 173 -26.75 -6.56 16.62
CA MET A 173 -27.49 -5.82 15.59
C MET A 173 -28.50 -6.71 14.84
N ALA A 174 -28.14 -7.94 14.52
CA ALA A 174 -29.02 -8.91 13.84
C ALA A 174 -30.25 -9.29 14.68
N SER A 175 -30.15 -9.21 16.01
CA SER A 175 -31.28 -9.39 16.92
C SER A 175 -32.21 -8.17 17.02
N GLY A 176 -31.95 -7.11 16.25
CA GLY A 176 -32.73 -5.87 16.25
C GLY A 176 -32.37 -4.89 17.37
N MET A 177 -31.31 -5.17 18.14
CA MET A 177 -30.87 -4.29 19.22
C MET A 177 -29.96 -3.17 18.68
N ALA A 178 -30.19 -1.95 19.17
CA ALA A 178 -29.39 -0.79 18.79
C ALA A 178 -28.07 -0.73 19.58
N LEU A 179 -27.01 -0.22 18.93
CA LEU A 179 -25.76 0.13 19.60
C LEU A 179 -25.87 1.50 20.27
N ILE A 180 -25.04 1.73 21.29
CA ILE A 180 -24.91 3.01 21.97
C ILE A 180 -23.45 3.48 21.87
N PRO A 181 -23.12 4.52 21.09
CA PRO A 181 -24.03 5.30 20.24
C PRO A 181 -24.53 4.51 19.02
N PRO A 182 -25.65 4.92 18.39
CA PRO A 182 -26.11 4.29 17.16
C PRO A 182 -25.16 4.60 16.00
N ILE A 183 -25.05 3.66 15.05
CA ILE A 183 -24.30 3.89 13.81
C ILE A 183 -24.98 5.00 13.02
N PRO A 184 -24.31 6.14 12.75
CA PRO A 184 -24.91 7.26 12.05
C PRO A 184 -25.25 6.89 10.59
N PRO A 185 -26.19 7.59 9.93
CA PRO A 185 -26.29 7.57 8.47
C PRO A 185 -25.07 8.27 7.85
N LEU A 186 -24.71 7.94 6.60
CA LEU A 186 -23.59 8.59 5.90
C LEU A 186 -23.83 10.09 5.70
N GLY A 187 -25.02 10.46 5.26
CA GLY A 187 -25.34 11.84 4.91
C GLY A 187 -24.62 12.29 3.64
N LEU A 188 -24.70 13.59 3.36
CA LEU A 188 -24.08 14.22 2.21
C LEU A 188 -22.89 15.07 2.64
N ALA A 189 -21.81 14.95 1.89
CA ALA A 189 -20.67 15.84 1.97
C ALA A 189 -21.00 17.21 1.36
N ASN A 190 -20.12 18.19 1.59
CA ASN A 190 -20.22 19.54 1.04
C ASN A 190 -20.26 19.59 -0.51
N ASP A 191 -19.81 18.53 -1.18
CA ASP A 191 -19.90 18.39 -2.65
C ASP A 191 -21.23 17.77 -3.13
N GLY A 192 -22.18 17.54 -2.22
CA GLY A 192 -23.49 16.95 -2.50
C GLY A 192 -23.47 15.45 -2.76
N LYS A 193 -22.30 14.80 -2.71
CA LYS A 193 -22.15 13.33 -2.84
C LYS A 193 -22.17 12.69 -1.45
N GLU A 194 -22.47 11.40 -1.38
CA GLU A 194 -22.48 10.66 -0.11
C GLU A 194 -21.13 10.76 0.62
N CYS A 195 -21.17 10.84 1.94
CA CYS A 195 -19.97 10.79 2.78
C CYS A 195 -19.25 9.44 2.67
N LEU A 196 -17.93 9.46 2.83
CA LEU A 196 -17.12 8.26 2.64
C LEU A 196 -17.17 7.32 3.84
N THR A 197 -16.86 6.06 3.59
CA THR A 197 -16.48 5.07 4.61
C THR A 197 -15.10 4.50 4.29
N THR A 198 -14.55 3.66 5.17
CA THR A 198 -13.33 2.88 4.89
C THR A 198 -13.49 1.87 3.76
N ARG A 199 -14.71 1.70 3.23
CA ARG A 199 -14.97 0.82 2.08
C ARG A 199 -15.39 1.58 0.82
N HIS A 200 -14.92 2.83 0.70
CA HIS A 200 -15.11 3.65 -0.50
C HIS A 200 -13.80 3.81 -1.27
N PHE A 201 -13.82 3.60 -2.60
CA PHE A 201 -12.62 3.55 -3.45
C PHE A 201 -11.83 4.87 -3.53
N MET A 202 -12.44 6.00 -3.13
CA MET A 202 -11.75 7.31 -3.07
C MET A 202 -10.80 7.40 -1.86
N LEU A 203 -11.07 6.61 -0.82
CA LEU A 203 -10.32 6.63 0.43
C LEU A 203 -9.24 5.55 0.45
N VAL A 204 -9.63 4.34 0.08
CA VAL A 204 -8.81 3.13 0.26
C VAL A 204 -7.57 3.13 -0.62
N ASP A 205 -6.44 2.75 -0.04
CA ASP A 205 -5.20 2.47 -0.78
C ASP A 205 -5.02 0.96 -1.13
N GLN A 206 -3.80 0.44 -1.30
CA GLN A 206 -3.58 -0.95 -1.71
C GLN A 206 -3.86 -1.98 -0.62
N ASP A 207 -4.01 -1.53 0.62
CA ASP A 207 -4.13 -2.33 1.83
C ASP A 207 -5.23 -1.76 2.75
N PRO A 208 -6.52 -1.89 2.36
CA PRO A 208 -7.62 -1.31 3.10
C PRO A 208 -7.59 -1.56 4.60
N SER A 209 -7.81 -0.50 5.38
CA SER A 209 -8.00 -0.56 6.85
C SER A 209 -6.79 -1.05 7.65
N ASP A 210 -5.58 -0.70 7.23
CA ASP A 210 -4.31 -1.07 7.86
C ASP A 210 -3.81 -0.10 8.96
N ASN A 211 -4.46 1.06 9.11
CA ASN A 211 -4.05 2.12 10.03
C ASN A 211 -5.08 2.42 11.15
N LEU A 212 -4.65 3.15 12.18
CA LEU A 212 -5.46 3.49 13.36
C LEU A 212 -5.76 4.99 13.46
N VAL A 213 -6.82 5.34 14.21
CA VAL A 213 -7.18 6.74 14.47
C VAL A 213 -6.35 7.33 15.61
N THR A 214 -5.88 6.47 16.53
CA THR A 214 -5.02 6.81 17.69
C THR A 214 -3.91 7.79 17.33
N THR A 215 -3.79 8.84 18.13
CA THR A 215 -2.66 9.79 18.13
C THR A 215 -2.03 9.87 19.51
N TYR A 216 -0.74 10.22 19.55
CA TYR A 216 -0.02 10.52 20.78
C TYR A 216 0.63 11.90 20.72
N LEU A 217 0.97 12.41 21.89
CA LEU A 217 1.72 13.65 22.05
C LEU A 217 3.16 13.31 22.42
N LEU A 218 4.10 13.96 21.74
CA LEU A 218 5.53 13.91 22.02
C LEU A 218 5.96 15.24 22.61
N ASP A 219 6.55 15.20 23.79
CA ASP A 219 7.21 16.36 24.36
C ASP A 219 8.58 16.57 23.69
N PRO A 220 8.82 17.72 23.02
CA PRO A 220 10.03 17.92 22.23
C PRO A 220 11.30 18.10 23.08
N VAL A 221 11.17 18.29 24.40
CA VAL A 221 12.30 18.51 25.31
C VAL A 221 12.77 17.17 25.90
N THR A 222 11.86 16.43 26.52
CA THR A 222 12.15 15.16 27.19
C THR A 222 12.10 13.97 26.24
N MET A 223 11.54 14.16 25.04
CA MET A 223 11.36 13.11 24.05
C MET A 223 10.56 11.92 24.64
N LYS A 224 9.53 12.23 25.43
CA LYS A 224 8.62 11.26 26.06
C LYS A 224 7.22 11.38 25.48
N ILE A 225 6.54 10.24 25.42
CA ILE A 225 5.18 10.09 24.87
C ILE A 225 4.13 10.20 25.98
N PHE A 226 2.98 10.78 25.65
CA PHE A 226 1.79 10.80 26.49
C PHE A 226 0.50 10.80 25.65
N GLN A 227 -0.64 10.52 26.29
CA GLN A 227 -1.92 10.38 25.59
C GLN A 227 -2.37 11.72 25.01
N ASP A 228 -2.98 11.66 23.84
CA ASP A 228 -3.60 12.80 23.20
C ASP A 228 -4.99 13.07 23.80
N THR A 229 -5.01 13.83 24.90
CA THR A 229 -6.23 14.26 25.59
C THR A 229 -6.35 15.78 25.60
N VAL A 230 -7.56 16.31 25.74
CA VAL A 230 -7.81 17.75 25.87
C VAL A 230 -6.98 18.35 27.00
N SER A 231 -6.96 17.70 28.18
CA SER A 231 -6.19 18.16 29.34
C SER A 231 -4.69 18.18 29.06
N ASN A 232 -4.15 17.13 28.43
CA ASN A 232 -2.74 17.03 28.13
C ASN A 232 -2.29 18.09 27.11
N ARG A 233 -3.12 18.38 26.11
CA ARG A 233 -2.84 19.45 25.14
C ARG A 233 -2.77 20.84 25.80
N VAL A 234 -3.61 21.10 26.80
CA VAL A 234 -3.63 22.38 27.52
C VAL A 234 -2.46 22.50 28.50
N THR A 235 -2.16 21.42 29.23
CA THR A 235 -1.14 21.44 30.30
C THR A 235 0.30 21.31 29.79
N HIS A 236 0.51 20.79 28.58
CA HIS A 236 1.82 20.56 27.98
C HIS A 236 1.92 21.17 26.58
N PRO A 237 1.81 22.51 26.41
CA PRO A 237 1.85 23.14 25.10
C PRO A 237 3.21 22.91 24.41
N GLY A 238 3.23 23.00 23.07
CA GLY A 238 4.44 22.81 22.27
C GLY A 238 4.75 21.35 21.90
N PHE A 239 3.84 20.43 22.18
CA PHE A 239 3.95 19.03 21.76
C PHE A 239 4.03 18.87 20.23
N THR A 240 4.61 17.75 19.78
CA THR A 240 4.43 17.21 18.44
C THR A 240 3.37 16.10 18.46
N ILE A 241 2.49 16.06 17.46
CA ILE A 241 1.52 14.96 17.33
C ILE A 241 2.15 13.81 16.54
N ILE A 242 2.18 12.63 17.12
CA ILE A 242 2.53 11.38 16.44
C ILE A 242 1.23 10.71 15.98
N LYS A 243 1.19 10.35 14.70
CA LYS A 243 -0.01 9.86 14.02
C LYS A 243 0.33 8.77 13.00
N ASN A 244 -0.69 7.97 12.68
CA ASN A 244 -0.63 6.88 11.71
C ASN A 244 -1.45 7.30 10.48
N GLY A 245 -0.80 7.42 9.32
CA GLY A 245 -1.29 8.28 8.23
C GLY A 245 -2.34 7.73 7.26
N SER A 246 -2.61 6.42 7.24
CA SER A 246 -3.46 5.80 6.18
C SER A 246 -4.96 5.79 6.48
N ASP A 247 -5.71 4.95 5.76
CA ASP A 247 -7.16 4.81 5.64
C ASP A 247 -8.04 5.28 6.81
N ASN A 248 -7.93 4.70 8.01
CA ASN A 248 -8.83 5.02 9.11
C ASN A 248 -8.65 6.46 9.61
N ARG A 249 -7.40 6.93 9.69
CA ARG A 249 -7.10 8.33 10.04
C ARG A 249 -7.41 9.26 8.87
N LEU A 250 -7.14 8.81 7.66
CA LEU A 250 -7.50 9.52 6.43
C LEU A 250 -9.01 9.76 6.35
N LEU A 251 -9.85 8.79 6.75
CA LEU A 251 -11.31 8.97 6.82
C LEU A 251 -11.68 10.14 7.73
N VAL A 252 -11.05 10.24 8.91
CA VAL A 252 -11.31 11.34 9.84
C VAL A 252 -10.92 12.68 9.21
N ALA A 253 -9.78 12.76 8.52
CA ALA A 253 -9.36 13.98 7.84
C ALA A 253 -10.30 14.38 6.69
N ILE A 254 -10.73 13.42 5.87
CA ILE A 254 -11.70 13.67 4.78
C ILE A 254 -13.06 14.08 5.37
N ASN A 255 -13.51 13.44 6.44
CA ASN A 255 -14.79 13.79 7.06
C ASN A 255 -14.81 15.24 7.53
N ILE A 256 -13.74 15.70 8.17
CA ILE A 256 -13.59 17.11 8.57
C ILE A 256 -13.60 18.03 7.34
N ALA A 257 -12.80 17.69 6.32
CA ALA A 257 -12.69 18.49 5.09
C ALA A 257 -14.04 18.64 4.36
N MET A 258 -14.84 17.57 4.35
CA MET A 258 -16.05 17.44 3.57
C MET A 258 -17.33 17.71 4.38
N GLY A 259 -17.23 18.06 5.67
CA GLY A 259 -18.40 18.31 6.52
C GLY A 259 -19.18 17.05 6.91
N CYS A 260 -18.56 15.88 6.83
CA CYS A 260 -19.17 14.59 7.13
C CYS A 260 -19.05 14.21 8.61
N THR A 261 -19.99 13.41 9.09
CA THR A 261 -19.97 12.87 10.46
C THR A 261 -19.48 11.42 10.44
N GLY A 262 -18.38 11.15 11.15
CA GLY A 262 -17.91 9.79 11.38
C GLY A 262 -18.68 9.06 12.48
N TYR A 263 -18.48 7.75 12.61
CA TYR A 263 -18.99 7.00 13.75
C TYR A 263 -18.05 7.15 14.94
N LEU A 264 -18.51 7.90 15.95
CA LEU A 264 -17.71 8.24 17.14
C LEU A 264 -18.30 7.63 18.40
N ALA A 265 -17.46 7.10 19.28
CA ALA A 265 -17.83 6.61 20.60
C ALA A 265 -17.06 7.37 21.70
N PRO A 266 -17.51 7.33 22.98
CA PRO A 266 -16.77 7.92 24.09
C PRO A 266 -15.33 7.44 24.14
N LEU A 267 -14.39 8.38 24.27
CA LEU A 267 -12.96 8.11 24.41
C LEU A 267 -12.59 8.04 25.90
N LEU A 268 -12.45 6.83 26.42
CA LEU A 268 -12.19 6.56 27.83
C LEU A 268 -10.80 7.02 28.30
N SER A 269 -9.86 7.21 27.37
CA SER A 269 -8.55 7.80 27.68
C SER A 269 -8.61 9.32 27.86
N ASP A 270 -9.76 9.96 27.62
CA ASP A 270 -9.94 11.40 27.81
C ASP A 270 -11.13 11.69 28.76
N PRO A 271 -10.87 12.10 30.01
CA PRO A 271 -11.92 12.29 31.01
C PRO A 271 -12.80 13.52 30.74
N SER A 272 -12.48 14.35 29.73
CA SER A 272 -13.31 15.51 29.34
C SER A 272 -14.63 15.12 28.66
N GLY A 273 -14.84 13.84 28.37
CA GLY A 273 -16.00 13.35 27.62
C GLY A 273 -15.81 13.46 26.10
N ALA A 274 -14.55 13.58 25.64
CA ALA A 274 -14.22 13.53 24.22
C ALA A 274 -14.72 12.23 23.57
N LYS A 275 -14.91 12.28 22.26
CA LYS A 275 -15.30 11.12 21.45
C LYS A 275 -14.24 10.88 20.40
N SER A 276 -14.07 9.62 20.02
CA SER A 276 -13.14 9.23 18.96
C SER A 276 -13.79 8.22 18.02
N ALA A 277 -13.36 8.25 16.76
CA ALA A 277 -13.50 7.11 15.87
C ALA A 277 -12.50 6.02 16.30
N SER A 278 -12.64 4.85 15.70
CA SER A 278 -11.68 3.75 15.78
C SER A 278 -11.75 2.97 14.48
N LEU A 279 -10.75 2.14 14.17
CA LEU A 279 -10.79 1.20 13.05
C LEU A 279 -12.06 0.33 13.13
N ILE A 280 -12.36 -0.19 14.31
CA ILE A 280 -13.54 -1.02 14.54
C ILE A 280 -14.84 -0.25 14.26
N LEU A 281 -14.96 1.00 14.74
CA LEU A 281 -16.13 1.85 14.47
C LEU A 281 -16.24 2.17 12.98
N ASN A 282 -15.14 2.49 12.32
CA ASN A 282 -15.13 2.77 10.89
C ASN A 282 -15.58 1.55 10.07
N GLU A 283 -15.11 0.35 10.40
CA GLU A 283 -15.52 -0.88 9.74
C GLU A 283 -16.99 -1.27 10.03
N LEU A 284 -17.49 -1.04 11.24
CA LEU A 284 -18.93 -1.20 11.54
C LEU A 284 -19.77 -0.21 10.73
N HIS A 285 -19.33 1.04 10.63
CA HIS A 285 -20.02 2.07 9.85
C HIS A 285 -20.06 1.69 8.37
N ALA A 286 -18.91 1.27 7.82
CA ALA A 286 -18.79 0.82 6.44
C ALA A 286 -19.66 -0.41 6.17
N ALA A 287 -19.56 -1.46 7.00
CA ALA A 287 -20.36 -2.69 6.87
C ALA A 287 -21.87 -2.43 6.87
N MET A 288 -22.34 -1.46 7.66
CA MET A 288 -23.77 -1.20 7.82
C MET A 288 -24.33 -0.16 6.86
N ARG A 289 -23.51 0.78 6.37
CA ARG A 289 -24.02 1.93 5.62
C ARG A 289 -23.51 2.04 4.19
N GLN A 290 -22.33 1.52 3.88
CA GLN A 290 -21.76 1.64 2.54
C GLN A 290 -22.57 0.81 1.56
N MET A 291 -23.21 1.49 0.60
CA MET A 291 -23.81 0.83 -0.55
C MET A 291 -22.75 0.48 -1.58
N THR A 292 -23.15 -0.37 -2.51
CA THR A 292 -22.25 -0.91 -3.53
C THR A 292 -22.04 0.09 -4.68
N PRO A 293 -20.84 0.15 -5.27
CA PRO A 293 -19.72 -0.76 -5.08
C PRO A 293 -19.01 -0.54 -3.74
N MET A 294 -18.73 -1.64 -3.03
CA MET A 294 -18.10 -1.62 -1.71
C MET A 294 -16.70 -2.17 -1.83
N VAL A 295 -15.70 -1.42 -1.38
CA VAL A 295 -14.33 -1.89 -1.36
C VAL A 295 -14.20 -3.08 -0.41
N SER A 296 -13.50 -4.10 -0.87
CA SER A 296 -13.01 -5.18 -0.03
C SER A 296 -11.59 -5.55 -0.43
N LEU A 297 -10.88 -6.28 0.43
CA LEU A 297 -9.45 -6.58 0.25
C LEU A 297 -9.16 -7.30 -1.07
N PRO A 298 -8.37 -6.73 -2.00
CA PRO A 298 -8.05 -7.37 -3.28
C PRO A 298 -6.99 -8.48 -3.11
N ALA A 299 -6.96 -9.43 -4.04
CA ALA A 299 -6.04 -10.58 -3.98
C ALA A 299 -4.55 -10.20 -4.09
N ARG A 300 -4.22 -9.08 -4.74
CA ARG A 300 -2.84 -8.57 -4.89
C ARG A 300 -2.41 -7.59 -3.81
N ASP A 301 -3.24 -7.38 -2.80
CA ASP A 301 -2.89 -6.63 -1.60
C ASP A 301 -1.49 -7.07 -1.08
N PRO A 302 -0.54 -6.14 -0.82
CA PRO A 302 0.79 -6.47 -0.31
C PRO A 302 0.79 -7.17 1.05
N MET A 303 -0.10 -6.79 1.96
CA MET A 303 -0.22 -7.36 3.30
C MET A 303 -0.77 -8.78 3.30
N THR A 304 -1.44 -9.25 2.23
CA THR A 304 -2.05 -10.59 2.18
C THR A 304 -1.40 -11.58 1.23
N ARG A 305 -0.20 -11.23 0.74
CA ARG A 305 0.65 -12.14 -0.03
C ARG A 305 1.60 -12.94 0.87
N VAL A 306 1.99 -14.12 0.39
CA VAL A 306 3.02 -14.99 0.99
C VAL A 306 4.18 -15.17 0.01
N LEU A 307 5.37 -15.47 0.51
CA LEU A 307 6.52 -15.76 -0.36
C LEU A 307 6.52 -17.24 -0.77
N VAL A 308 6.50 -17.49 -2.08
CA VAL A 308 6.74 -18.81 -2.66
C VAL A 308 7.92 -18.68 -3.61
N ASN A 309 9.01 -19.40 -3.30
CA ASN A 309 10.29 -19.28 -4.02
C ASN A 309 10.81 -17.83 -4.13
N GLY A 310 10.62 -17.04 -3.06
CA GLY A 310 11.03 -15.63 -3.02
C GLY A 310 10.13 -14.66 -3.77
N LEU A 311 9.04 -15.14 -4.38
CA LEU A 311 8.06 -14.30 -5.08
C LEU A 311 6.78 -14.13 -4.26
N PRO A 312 6.25 -12.89 -4.14
CA PRO A 312 5.00 -12.66 -3.43
C PRO A 312 3.82 -13.16 -4.25
N VAL A 313 3.08 -14.12 -3.71
CA VAL A 313 1.88 -14.72 -4.33
C VAL A 313 0.65 -14.50 -3.45
N PRO A 314 -0.54 -14.24 -4.04
CA PRO A 314 -1.80 -14.16 -3.29
C PRO A 314 -2.05 -15.40 -2.40
N SER A 315 -2.54 -15.18 -1.18
CA SER A 315 -2.90 -16.26 -0.24
C SER A 315 -4.33 -16.10 0.25
N LEU A 316 -5.19 -17.06 -0.08
CA LEU A 316 -6.59 -17.08 0.39
C LEU A 316 -6.66 -17.08 1.92
N LEU A 317 -5.80 -17.87 2.58
CA LEU A 317 -5.77 -17.96 4.04
C LEU A 317 -5.40 -16.60 4.65
N LYS A 318 -4.31 -15.98 4.18
CA LYS A 318 -3.86 -14.69 4.72
C LYS A 318 -4.88 -13.59 4.47
N ASN A 319 -5.48 -13.58 3.28
CA ASN A 319 -6.54 -12.65 2.92
C ASN A 319 -7.77 -12.81 3.83
N ASN A 320 -8.24 -14.04 4.08
CA ASN A 320 -9.36 -14.28 4.99
C ASN A 320 -9.05 -13.95 6.46
N LEU A 321 -7.81 -14.15 6.91
CA LEU A 321 -7.38 -13.73 8.26
C LEU A 321 -7.45 -12.20 8.38
N TYR A 322 -6.91 -11.47 7.40
CA TYR A 322 -6.98 -10.01 7.39
C TYR A 322 -8.43 -9.52 7.37
N ARG A 323 -9.25 -10.03 6.43
CA ARG A 323 -10.68 -9.67 6.28
C ARG A 323 -11.48 -9.88 7.56
N ARG A 324 -11.21 -10.97 8.29
CA ARG A 324 -11.84 -11.25 9.58
C ARG A 324 -11.50 -10.16 10.61
N GLY A 325 -10.27 -9.66 10.62
CA GLY A 325 -9.81 -8.59 11.51
C GLY A 325 -10.49 -7.23 11.29
N ILE A 326 -11.12 -7.04 10.12
CA ILE A 326 -11.75 -5.79 9.68
C ILE A 326 -13.23 -5.99 9.26
N ASN A 327 -13.91 -7.02 9.78
CA ASN A 327 -15.33 -7.28 9.53
C ASN A 327 -15.73 -7.43 8.05
N GLN A 328 -14.83 -7.89 7.19
CA GLN A 328 -15.14 -8.18 5.79
C GLN A 328 -15.55 -9.66 5.63
N PRO A 329 -16.51 -9.99 4.74
CA PRO A 329 -16.91 -11.37 4.47
C PRO A 329 -15.73 -12.22 4.00
N GLN A 330 -15.60 -13.46 4.49
CA GLN A 330 -14.55 -14.37 4.04
C GLN A 330 -14.83 -14.89 2.62
N LEU A 331 -13.75 -15.15 1.88
CA LEU A 331 -13.78 -15.64 0.52
C LEU A 331 -13.66 -17.16 0.49
N MET A 332 -14.40 -17.79 -0.42
CA MET A 332 -14.22 -19.22 -0.73
C MET A 332 -13.08 -19.45 -1.73
N SER A 333 -12.73 -18.44 -2.52
CA SER A 333 -11.64 -18.47 -3.51
C SER A 333 -11.15 -17.06 -3.82
N LEU A 334 -9.91 -16.94 -4.29
CA LEU A 334 -9.31 -15.65 -4.65
C LEU A 334 -9.94 -14.97 -5.88
N GLN A 335 -10.78 -15.68 -6.65
CA GLN A 335 -11.54 -15.08 -7.76
C GLN A 335 -12.52 -14.02 -7.27
N HIS A 336 -13.03 -14.17 -6.04
CA HIS A 336 -13.92 -13.19 -5.40
C HIS A 336 -13.19 -11.97 -4.81
N ALA A 337 -11.88 -11.85 -5.05
CA ALA A 337 -11.07 -10.68 -4.71
C ALA A 337 -10.23 -10.24 -5.93
N ASP A 338 -10.81 -10.32 -7.12
CA ASP A 338 -10.10 -9.90 -8.33
C ASP A 338 -9.62 -8.44 -8.21
N THR A 339 -8.35 -8.22 -8.53
CA THR A 339 -7.70 -6.92 -8.44
C THR A 339 -8.02 -6.05 -9.67
N LEU A 340 -8.37 -6.65 -10.81
CA LEU A 340 -8.74 -5.89 -12.01
C LEU A 340 -9.95 -4.96 -11.77
N PRO A 341 -11.13 -5.45 -11.30
CA PRO A 341 -12.25 -4.58 -10.99
C PRO A 341 -11.96 -3.61 -9.83
N PHE A 342 -11.07 -3.96 -8.89
CA PHE A 342 -10.60 -3.03 -7.86
C PHE A 342 -9.93 -1.80 -8.49
N CYS A 343 -8.98 -2.03 -9.41
CA CYS A 343 -8.29 -0.96 -10.14
C CYS A 343 -9.26 -0.12 -10.98
N GLY A 344 -10.28 -0.74 -11.58
CA GLY A 344 -11.33 -0.04 -12.32
C GLY A 344 -12.12 0.92 -11.44
N HIS A 345 -12.61 0.44 -10.28
CA HIS A 345 -13.36 1.28 -9.33
C HIS A 345 -12.50 2.39 -8.74
N LEU A 346 -11.24 2.10 -8.40
CA LEU A 346 -10.26 3.10 -7.94
C LEU A 346 -10.11 4.24 -8.96
N THR A 347 -9.91 3.90 -10.25
CA THR A 347 -9.76 4.89 -11.33
C THR A 347 -11.00 5.76 -11.51
N ASN A 348 -12.19 5.21 -11.29
CA ASN A 348 -13.46 5.94 -11.40
C ASN A 348 -13.65 7.02 -10.32
N GLN A 349 -12.81 7.05 -9.27
CA GLN A 349 -12.90 8.04 -8.17
C GLN A 349 -12.12 9.33 -8.42
N LEU A 350 -11.26 9.35 -9.44
CA LEU A 350 -10.35 10.48 -9.68
C LEU A 350 -11.08 11.81 -9.88
N GLY A 351 -12.23 11.78 -10.55
CA GLY A 351 -13.05 12.97 -10.76
C GLY A 351 -13.42 13.65 -9.44
N ARG A 352 -13.88 12.90 -8.43
CA ARG A 352 -14.26 13.49 -7.13
C ARG A 352 -13.06 14.05 -6.37
N ILE A 353 -11.89 13.44 -6.47
CA ILE A 353 -10.66 13.98 -5.86
C ILE A 353 -10.28 15.31 -6.51
N GLN A 354 -10.32 15.36 -7.85
CA GLN A 354 -9.99 16.54 -8.63
C GLN A 354 -10.99 17.69 -8.40
N ASP A 355 -12.30 17.40 -8.39
CA ASP A 355 -13.37 18.37 -8.14
C ASP A 355 -13.22 19.06 -6.78
N ASN A 356 -12.69 18.33 -5.79
CA ASN A 356 -12.51 18.81 -4.42
C ASN A 356 -11.10 19.34 -4.11
N LYS A 357 -10.24 19.56 -5.13
CA LYS A 357 -8.87 20.09 -4.93
C LYS A 357 -8.84 21.35 -4.06
N ALA A 358 -9.74 22.30 -4.31
CA ALA A 358 -9.80 23.55 -3.56
C ALA A 358 -10.08 23.32 -2.05
N VAL A 359 -10.98 22.39 -1.71
CA VAL A 359 -11.26 22.03 -0.31
C VAL A 359 -10.07 21.34 0.31
N PHE A 360 -9.53 20.31 -0.35
CA PHE A 360 -8.47 19.47 0.21
C PHE A 360 -7.10 20.17 0.32
N THR A 361 -6.82 21.19 -0.50
CA THR A 361 -5.58 21.97 -0.38
C THR A 361 -5.55 22.86 0.88
N THR A 362 -6.71 23.18 1.46
CA THR A 362 -6.79 23.95 2.73
C THR A 362 -6.53 23.10 3.97
N GLN A 363 -6.48 21.78 3.83
CA GLN A 363 -6.35 20.84 4.93
C GLN A 363 -4.92 20.33 5.06
N THR A 364 -4.46 20.19 6.30
CA THR A 364 -3.13 19.63 6.59
C THR A 364 -3.02 18.19 6.10
N SER A 365 -1.85 17.80 5.60
CA SER A 365 -1.60 16.41 5.21
C SER A 365 -1.70 15.44 6.42
N PRO A 366 -2.36 14.27 6.26
CA PRO A 366 -2.27 13.17 7.20
C PRO A 366 -0.82 12.73 7.47
N ASP A 367 0.07 12.81 6.48
CA ASP A 367 1.52 12.61 6.63
C ASP A 367 2.30 13.71 5.90
N VAL A 368 2.97 14.56 6.69
CA VAL A 368 3.73 15.71 6.17
C VAL A 368 5.04 15.30 5.50
N ASN A 369 5.53 14.09 5.75
CA ASN A 369 6.72 13.55 5.09
C ASN A 369 6.39 12.97 3.71
N ALA A 370 5.11 12.68 3.44
CA ALA A 370 4.64 12.18 2.15
C ALA A 370 4.06 13.30 1.26
N ALA A 371 3.38 14.28 1.86
CA ALA A 371 2.63 15.28 1.12
C ALA A 371 2.41 16.57 1.91
N THR A 372 2.19 17.69 1.22
CA THR A 372 2.03 19.02 1.85
C THR A 372 0.62 19.31 2.38
N ASN A 373 -0.41 18.75 1.73
CA ASN A 373 -1.82 18.93 2.09
C ASN A 373 -2.64 17.67 1.76
N LEU A 374 -3.91 17.64 2.18
CA LEU A 374 -4.79 16.47 1.97
C LEU A 374 -4.97 16.11 0.49
N PHE A 375 -5.03 17.09 -0.43
CA PHE A 375 -5.14 16.83 -1.87
C PHE A 375 -3.91 16.06 -2.38
N THR A 376 -2.73 16.57 -2.07
CA THR A 376 -1.47 15.94 -2.46
C THR A 376 -1.26 14.58 -1.78
N PHE A 377 -1.81 14.38 -0.58
CA PHE A 377 -1.77 13.09 0.11
C PHE A 377 -2.65 12.06 -0.60
N LEU A 378 -3.89 12.41 -0.95
CA LEU A 378 -4.79 11.56 -1.72
C LEU A 378 -4.20 11.20 -3.10
N ALA A 379 -3.57 12.17 -3.77
CA ALA A 379 -2.88 11.92 -5.03
C ALA A 379 -1.71 10.94 -4.85
N THR A 380 -0.88 11.11 -3.81
CA THR A 380 0.22 10.20 -3.49
C THR A 380 -0.30 8.78 -3.22
N ARG A 381 -1.37 8.64 -2.42
CA ARG A 381 -2.00 7.34 -2.11
C ARG A 381 -2.47 6.66 -3.38
N PHE A 382 -3.30 7.33 -4.18
CA PHE A 382 -3.76 6.79 -5.46
C PHE A 382 -2.58 6.33 -6.34
N PHE A 383 -1.57 7.19 -6.49
CA PHE A 383 -0.41 6.90 -7.33
C PHE A 383 0.32 5.63 -6.87
N GLN A 384 0.55 5.51 -5.56
CA GLN A 384 1.20 4.34 -4.94
C GLN A 384 0.35 3.08 -5.09
N THR A 385 -0.95 3.15 -4.79
CA THR A 385 -1.89 2.03 -4.92
C THR A 385 -1.92 1.48 -6.34
N TYR A 386 -2.06 2.37 -7.33
CA TYR A 386 -2.11 2.02 -8.74
C TYR A 386 -0.84 1.23 -9.17
N ASN A 387 0.33 1.68 -8.73
CA ASN A 387 1.61 1.04 -9.05
C ASN A 387 1.87 -0.26 -8.26
N ASN A 388 1.42 -0.31 -7.00
CA ASN A 388 1.62 -1.44 -6.10
C ASN A 388 0.74 -2.64 -6.47
N LEU A 389 -0.51 -2.38 -6.87
CA LEU A 389 -1.45 -3.41 -7.34
C LEU A 389 -1.23 -3.80 -8.80
N LYS A 390 -0.34 -3.09 -9.52
CA LYS A 390 -0.08 -3.24 -10.96
C LYS A 390 -1.32 -2.95 -11.80
N CYS A 391 -2.05 -1.90 -11.45
CA CYS A 391 -3.24 -1.46 -12.18
C CYS A 391 -2.89 -1.02 -13.61
N ASP A 392 -1.67 -0.56 -13.85
CA ASP A 392 -1.15 -0.24 -15.18
C ASP A 392 -1.18 -1.43 -16.12
N ILE A 393 -0.76 -2.60 -15.61
CA ILE A 393 -0.76 -3.86 -16.35
C ILE A 393 -2.18 -4.44 -16.44
N LEU A 394 -2.96 -4.33 -15.37
CA LEU A 394 -4.31 -4.92 -15.31
C LEU A 394 -5.29 -4.18 -16.22
N LEU A 395 -5.25 -2.85 -16.24
CA LEU A 395 -6.15 -1.99 -17.03
C LEU A 395 -5.58 -1.64 -18.41
N ASP A 396 -4.34 -2.05 -18.72
CA ASP A 396 -3.60 -1.62 -19.91
C ASP A 396 -3.62 -0.09 -20.09
N THR A 397 -3.47 0.62 -18.96
CA THR A 397 -3.60 2.08 -18.90
C THR A 397 -2.52 2.62 -17.97
N VAL A 398 -1.68 3.54 -18.46
CA VAL A 398 -0.66 4.18 -17.61
C VAL A 398 -1.29 4.86 -16.40
N ASN A 399 -0.54 5.01 -15.30
CA ASN A 399 -1.03 5.69 -14.11
C ASN A 399 -1.54 7.10 -14.49
N PRO A 400 -2.84 7.39 -14.27
CA PRO A 400 -3.43 8.66 -14.68
C PRO A 400 -3.05 9.82 -13.76
N VAL A 401 -2.39 9.55 -12.63
CA VAL A 401 -1.92 10.58 -11.71
C VAL A 401 -0.42 10.81 -11.93
N THR A 402 -0.03 12.06 -12.12
CA THR A 402 1.37 12.48 -12.10
C THR A 402 1.61 13.35 -10.88
N LEU A 403 2.56 12.95 -10.03
CA LEU A 403 2.94 13.70 -8.84
C LEU A 403 4.00 14.74 -9.18
N VAL A 404 3.87 15.92 -8.58
CA VAL A 404 4.92 16.93 -8.51
C VAL A 404 5.52 16.87 -7.11
N THR A 405 6.84 16.67 -7.03
CA THR A 405 7.53 16.48 -5.76
C THR A 405 8.65 17.50 -5.57
N SER A 406 8.92 17.83 -4.31
CA SER A 406 10.08 18.62 -3.88
C SER A 406 10.69 17.92 -2.67
N ASN A 407 11.97 17.57 -2.74
CA ASN A 407 12.68 16.79 -1.70
C ASN A 407 11.96 15.50 -1.29
N GLY A 408 11.32 14.82 -2.25
CA GLY A 408 10.56 13.57 -2.00
C GLY A 408 9.17 13.75 -1.41
N ILE A 409 8.75 14.99 -1.10
CA ILE A 409 7.40 15.31 -0.61
C ILE A 409 6.53 15.76 -1.78
N THR A 410 5.32 15.24 -1.90
CA THR A 410 4.36 15.66 -2.94
C THR A 410 3.81 17.05 -2.65
N THR A 411 4.04 17.99 -3.56
CA THR A 411 3.65 19.39 -3.47
C THR A 411 2.49 19.76 -4.40
N ASP A 412 2.29 19.01 -5.48
CA ASP A 412 1.12 19.12 -6.36
C ASP A 412 0.88 17.79 -7.11
N ALA A 413 -0.23 17.68 -7.83
CA ALA A 413 -0.52 16.55 -8.70
C ALA A 413 -1.44 16.95 -9.87
N THR A 414 -1.28 16.26 -10.99
CA THR A 414 -2.16 16.38 -12.17
C THR A 414 -2.83 15.05 -12.47
N PHE A 415 -4.09 15.12 -12.88
CA PHE A 415 -4.95 13.97 -13.17
C PHE A 415 -5.29 13.96 -14.67
N ALA A 416 -4.91 12.90 -15.36
CA ALA A 416 -5.30 12.66 -16.74
C ALA A 416 -6.77 12.25 -16.81
N VAL A 417 -7.44 12.59 -17.90
CA VAL A 417 -8.78 12.07 -18.19
C VAL A 417 -8.65 10.61 -18.56
N VAL A 418 -9.27 9.74 -17.76
CA VAL A 418 -9.35 8.31 -17.99
C VAL A 418 -10.79 7.95 -18.33
N GLN A 419 -10.97 7.11 -19.35
CA GLN A 419 -12.30 6.58 -19.64
C GLN A 419 -12.73 5.68 -18.47
N PRO A 420 -13.97 5.81 -17.97
CA PRO A 420 -14.45 4.95 -16.90
C PRO A 420 -14.33 3.48 -17.29
N TYR A 421 -13.74 2.68 -16.41
CA TYR A 421 -13.63 1.25 -16.63
C TYR A 421 -15.02 0.63 -16.68
N GLN A 422 -15.27 -0.21 -17.69
CA GLN A 422 -16.54 -0.90 -17.85
C GLN A 422 -16.46 -2.26 -17.14
N PHE A 423 -17.29 -2.44 -16.12
CA PHE A 423 -17.31 -3.66 -15.33
C PHE A 423 -18.06 -4.79 -16.04
N SER A 424 -17.61 -6.02 -15.85
CA SER A 424 -18.38 -7.19 -16.24
C SER A 424 -19.56 -7.39 -15.27
N SER A 425 -20.50 -8.26 -15.65
CA SER A 425 -21.60 -8.67 -14.77
C SER A 425 -21.15 -9.48 -13.55
N GLN A 426 -19.85 -9.79 -13.43
CA GLN A 426 -19.25 -10.58 -12.35
C GLN A 426 -18.31 -9.74 -11.47
N ASP A 427 -18.54 -8.43 -11.37
CA ASP A 427 -17.79 -7.56 -10.48
C ASP A 427 -17.93 -8.00 -9.00
N PRO A 428 -16.88 -8.45 -8.31
CA PRO A 428 -16.97 -8.90 -6.92
C PRO A 428 -17.23 -7.76 -5.92
N TYR A 429 -17.10 -6.49 -6.34
CA TYR A 429 -17.35 -5.32 -5.50
C TYR A 429 -18.77 -4.77 -5.64
N SER A 430 -19.53 -5.27 -6.62
CA SER A 430 -20.95 -4.99 -6.82
C SER A 430 -21.75 -6.28 -6.61
N PRO A 431 -22.82 -6.31 -5.80
CA PRO A 431 -23.54 -7.54 -5.54
C PRO A 431 -24.20 -8.01 -6.83
N ILE A 432 -24.17 -9.33 -7.03
CA ILE A 432 -25.14 -10.01 -7.88
C ILE A 432 -26.52 -9.67 -7.31
N PRO A 433 -27.50 -9.19 -8.10
CA PRO A 433 -28.87 -9.06 -7.63
C PRO A 433 -29.27 -10.38 -6.95
N SER A 434 -29.71 -10.32 -5.69
CA SER A 434 -30.30 -11.52 -5.07
C SER A 434 -31.35 -12.05 -6.05
N PRO A 435 -31.37 -13.37 -6.36
CA PRO A 435 -32.47 -13.92 -7.13
C PRO A 435 -33.74 -13.54 -6.38
N THR A 436 -34.61 -12.78 -7.03
CA THR A 436 -35.92 -12.40 -6.51
C THR A 436 -36.60 -13.70 -6.12
N ILE A 437 -36.65 -14.03 -4.84
CA ILE A 437 -37.51 -15.10 -4.36
C ILE A 437 -38.92 -14.60 -4.70
N PRO A 438 -39.66 -15.26 -5.62
CA PRO A 438 -41.04 -14.88 -5.88
C PRO A 438 -41.79 -14.92 -4.55
N PRO A 439 -42.71 -13.98 -4.28
CA PRO A 439 -43.45 -13.96 -3.02
C PRO A 439 -44.03 -15.34 -2.76
N THR A 440 -43.56 -15.97 -1.67
CA THR A 440 -44.07 -17.25 -1.21
C THR A 440 -45.55 -17.08 -0.91
N SER A 441 -46.38 -17.73 -1.72
CA SER A 441 -47.79 -17.95 -1.40
C SER A 441 -47.92 -18.62 -0.02
N PRO A 442 -49.00 -18.33 0.73
CA PRO A 442 -49.19 -18.88 2.08
C PRO A 442 -49.08 -20.41 2.09
N PRO A 443 -48.50 -21.00 3.16
CA PRO A 443 -48.28 -22.43 3.21
C PRO A 443 -49.64 -23.17 3.20
N THR A 444 -49.81 -24.03 2.21
CA THR A 444 -50.82 -25.09 2.25
C THR A 444 -50.38 -26.13 3.30
N PRO A 445 -51.26 -26.64 4.17
CA PRO A 445 -50.88 -27.62 5.18
C PRO A 445 -50.53 -28.95 4.48
N THR A 446 -49.26 -29.34 4.50
CA THR A 446 -48.80 -30.63 3.94
C THR A 446 -48.68 -31.67 5.05
N GLN A 447 -49.23 -32.85 4.75
CA GLN A 447 -49.29 -34.05 5.58
C GLN A 447 -47.91 -34.61 6.01
N PRO A 448 -47.86 -35.50 7.02
CA PRO A 448 -46.61 -36.11 7.51
C PRO A 448 -46.00 -37.04 6.46
N VAL A 449 -44.71 -36.84 6.13
CA VAL A 449 -43.91 -37.73 5.28
C VAL A 449 -43.03 -38.64 6.14
N LEU A 450 -43.00 -39.92 5.75
CA LEU A 450 -42.30 -41.07 6.32
C LEU A 450 -40.76 -40.95 6.20
N PRO A 451 -39.94 -41.58 7.07
CA PRO A 451 -38.48 -41.44 7.04
C PRO A 451 -37.85 -42.15 5.85
N THR A 452 -36.89 -41.49 5.19
CA THR A 452 -36.01 -42.08 4.15
C THR A 452 -34.55 -42.12 4.61
N ASP A 453 -33.86 -43.13 4.06
CA ASP A 453 -32.56 -43.74 4.37
C ASP A 453 -31.30 -42.85 4.55
N PRO A 454 -30.22 -43.39 5.18
CA PRO A 454 -28.97 -42.67 5.45
C PRO A 454 -28.11 -42.41 4.19
N PRO A 455 -27.21 -41.40 4.25
CA PRO A 455 -26.46 -40.93 3.09
C PRO A 455 -25.29 -41.85 2.70
N PRO A 456 -24.90 -41.88 1.41
CA PRO A 456 -23.80 -42.72 0.94
C PRO A 456 -22.41 -42.15 1.26
N THR A 457 -21.48 -43.07 1.53
CA THR A 457 -20.07 -42.86 1.89
C THR A 457 -19.25 -42.21 0.76
N ALA A 458 -18.35 -41.30 1.12
CA ALA A 458 -17.46 -40.59 0.20
C ALA A 458 -16.40 -41.50 -0.48
N PRO A 459 -16.02 -41.22 -1.74
CA PRO A 459 -14.97 -41.96 -2.45
C PRO A 459 -13.55 -41.53 -2.05
N PRO A 460 -12.53 -42.39 -2.21
CA PRO A 460 -11.16 -42.11 -1.79
C PRO A 460 -10.39 -41.18 -2.74
N LEU A 461 -9.45 -40.41 -2.18
CA LEU A 461 -8.59 -39.45 -2.90
C LEU A 461 -7.61 -40.14 -3.87
N PRO A 462 -7.30 -39.51 -5.02
CA PRO A 462 -6.28 -39.99 -5.95
C PRO A 462 -4.86 -39.66 -5.48
N SER A 463 -3.95 -40.60 -5.70
CA SER A 463 -2.50 -40.48 -5.51
C SER A 463 -1.84 -39.79 -6.72
N TYR A 464 -1.04 -38.75 -6.47
CA TYR A 464 -0.27 -38.05 -7.49
C TYR A 464 1.14 -38.65 -7.63
N THR A 465 1.49 -39.09 -8.84
CA THR A 465 2.84 -39.52 -9.20
C THR A 465 3.66 -38.37 -9.79
N LEU A 466 4.91 -38.26 -9.34
CA LEU A 466 5.88 -37.24 -9.66
C LEU A 466 6.58 -37.56 -10.99
N GLY A 467 6.18 -36.93 -12.10
CA GLY A 467 6.78 -37.22 -13.43
C GLY A 467 6.79 -36.10 -14.47
N GLY A 468 6.43 -34.85 -14.12
CA GLY A 468 6.19 -33.79 -15.13
C GLY A 468 7.29 -32.73 -15.33
N ASN A 469 8.33 -32.69 -14.49
CA ASN A 469 9.17 -31.48 -14.36
C ASN A 469 10.38 -31.36 -15.30
N ILE A 470 10.63 -32.31 -16.19
CA ILE A 470 11.80 -32.23 -17.11
C ILE A 470 11.44 -31.58 -18.46
N VAL A 471 10.18 -31.60 -18.87
CA VAL A 471 9.75 -31.07 -20.17
C VAL A 471 9.67 -29.54 -20.19
N TYR A 472 9.25 -28.90 -19.08
CA TYR A 472 9.05 -27.45 -19.02
C TYR A 472 10.36 -26.63 -19.01
N ILE A 473 11.46 -27.19 -18.47
CA ILE A 473 12.75 -26.49 -18.38
C ILE A 473 13.40 -26.35 -19.76
N VAL A 474 13.23 -27.34 -20.63
CA VAL A 474 13.81 -27.32 -21.98
C VAL A 474 13.05 -26.36 -22.91
N PHE A 475 11.72 -26.30 -22.82
CA PHE A 475 10.92 -25.38 -23.65
C PHE A 475 11.04 -23.92 -23.21
N GLY A 476 11.12 -23.63 -21.91
CA GLY A 476 11.30 -22.25 -21.42
C GLY A 476 12.64 -21.64 -21.83
N SER A 477 13.70 -22.45 -21.88
CA SER A 477 15.05 -22.02 -22.27
C SER A 477 15.13 -21.67 -23.77
N LEU A 478 14.44 -22.43 -24.62
CA LEU A 478 14.43 -22.22 -26.06
C LEU A 478 13.64 -20.95 -26.45
N PHE A 479 12.54 -20.67 -25.76
CA PHE A 479 11.72 -19.47 -25.99
C PHE A 479 12.48 -18.18 -25.66
N LEU A 480 13.25 -18.17 -24.55
CA LEU A 480 14.04 -17.01 -24.16
C LEU A 480 15.13 -16.68 -25.19
N ILE A 481 15.77 -17.70 -25.77
CA ILE A 481 16.80 -17.53 -26.81
C ILE A 481 16.17 -16.94 -28.09
N ILE A 482 14.98 -17.42 -28.49
CA ILE A 482 14.26 -16.89 -29.66
C ILE A 482 13.86 -15.43 -29.45
N CYS A 483 13.38 -15.05 -28.25
CA CYS A 483 13.06 -13.66 -27.92
C CYS A 483 14.28 -12.75 -28.00
N VAL A 484 15.44 -13.18 -27.47
CA VAL A 484 16.68 -12.40 -27.52
C VAL A 484 17.16 -12.21 -28.96
N ILE A 485 17.11 -13.26 -29.79
CA ILE A 485 17.45 -13.17 -31.22
C ILE A 485 16.50 -12.22 -31.95
N GLY A 486 15.19 -12.27 -31.65
CA GLY A 486 14.19 -11.37 -32.23
C GLY A 486 14.44 -9.90 -31.89
N VAL A 487 14.78 -9.59 -30.63
CA VAL A 487 15.10 -8.22 -30.19
C VAL A 487 16.38 -7.71 -30.86
N VAL A 488 17.43 -8.54 -30.92
CA VAL A 488 18.69 -8.18 -31.59
C VAL A 488 18.46 -7.94 -33.09
N TRP A 489 17.65 -8.77 -33.74
CA TRP A 489 17.30 -8.59 -35.15
C TRP A 489 16.49 -7.31 -35.39
N CYS A 490 15.54 -6.99 -34.51
CA CYS A 490 14.72 -5.78 -34.61
C CYS A 490 15.56 -4.50 -34.42
N ILE A 491 16.48 -4.51 -33.45
CA ILE A 491 17.43 -3.42 -33.22
C ILE A 491 18.34 -3.25 -34.44
N ARG A 492 18.87 -4.34 -34.99
CA ARG A 492 19.75 -4.30 -36.17
C ARG A 492 19.02 -3.78 -37.41
N ARG A 493 17.76 -4.20 -37.62
CA ARG A 493 16.90 -3.72 -38.72
C ARG A 493 16.58 -2.24 -38.61
N ASN A 494 16.30 -1.74 -37.40
CA ASN A 494 16.07 -0.31 -37.18
C ASN A 494 17.35 0.53 -37.30
N SER A 495 18.52 -0.03 -36.95
CA SER A 495 19.80 0.64 -37.16
C SER A 495 20.13 0.80 -38.65
N ILE A 496 19.85 -0.22 -39.46
CA ILE A 496 20.05 -0.18 -40.93
C ILE A 496 19.08 0.83 -41.58
N LYS A 497 17.84 0.94 -41.11
CA LYS A 497 16.89 1.97 -41.58
C LYS A 497 17.38 3.40 -41.27
N LYS A 498 17.94 3.62 -40.08
CA LYS A 498 18.48 4.94 -39.71
C LYS A 498 19.76 5.31 -40.46
N GLU A 499 20.60 4.34 -40.80
CA GLU A 499 21.78 4.59 -41.65
C GLU A 499 21.41 4.88 -43.11
N ALA A 500 20.25 4.42 -43.59
CA ALA A 500 19.72 4.77 -44.90
C ALA A 500 19.14 6.20 -44.96
N GLU A 501 18.58 6.72 -43.86
CA GLU A 501 18.12 8.11 -43.76
C GLU A 501 19.27 9.11 -43.50
N ILE A 502 20.37 8.69 -42.87
CA ILE A 502 21.50 9.56 -42.51
C ILE A 502 22.52 9.74 -43.66
N LYS A 503 22.48 8.92 -44.72
CA LYS A 503 23.38 9.04 -45.89
C LYS A 503 22.92 10.02 -46.98
N ASN A 504 21.86 10.80 -46.76
CA ASN A 504 21.53 11.94 -47.63
C ASN A 504 21.19 13.20 -46.80
N PRO A 505 22.20 14.03 -46.45
CA PRO A 505 21.90 15.44 -46.24
C PRO A 505 23.04 16.35 -46.71
N ILE A 506 22.99 16.79 -47.98
CA ILE A 506 23.79 17.89 -48.56
C ILE A 506 22.95 18.37 -49.77
N LEU A 507 22.59 19.61 -50.06
CA LEU A 507 22.83 20.99 -49.58
C LEU A 507 21.65 21.81 -50.17
N SER A 508 21.12 22.85 -49.53
CA SER A 508 21.70 24.18 -49.67
C SER A 508 21.06 25.16 -48.69
N ILE A 509 21.91 25.82 -47.92
CA ILE A 509 21.69 27.14 -47.37
C ILE A 509 22.27 28.09 -48.41
N GLU A 510 21.47 29.06 -48.89
CA GLU A 510 22.01 30.28 -49.50
C GLU A 510 21.48 31.50 -48.75
N ASP A 511 22.44 32.34 -48.36
CA ASP A 511 22.34 33.63 -47.70
C ASP A 511 21.82 34.70 -48.69
N PRO A 512 21.12 35.76 -48.24
CA PRO A 512 20.41 36.69 -49.11
C PRO A 512 21.28 37.89 -49.46
N ARG A 513 21.33 38.26 -50.74
CA ARG A 513 21.42 39.67 -51.18
C ARG A 513 21.20 39.82 -52.68
N GLU A 514 20.17 40.62 -52.96
CA GLU A 514 19.97 41.49 -54.14
C GLU A 514 19.58 40.92 -55.52
N ARG A 515 18.32 41.25 -55.85
CA ARG A 515 17.83 41.96 -57.05
C ARG A 515 17.45 41.18 -58.33
N PHE A 516 16.14 41.29 -58.60
CA PHE A 516 15.49 41.72 -59.84
C PHE A 516 15.46 40.78 -61.08
N LEU A 517 14.20 40.42 -61.40
CA LEU A 517 13.54 40.40 -62.73
C LEU A 517 13.68 39.20 -63.69
N ILE A 518 12.48 38.68 -64.01
CA ILE A 518 11.93 38.25 -65.32
C ILE A 518 12.13 36.78 -65.76
N ALA A 519 10.98 36.08 -65.70
CA ALA A 519 10.32 35.21 -66.69
C ALA A 519 10.99 33.99 -67.36
N ASP A 520 10.17 32.94 -67.39
CA ASP A 520 9.92 31.94 -68.44
C ASP A 520 10.85 30.73 -68.70
N SER A 521 10.24 29.57 -68.43
CA SER A 521 10.13 28.38 -69.30
C SER A 521 11.34 27.47 -69.54
N GLY A 522 11.08 26.15 -69.48
CA GLY A 522 11.63 25.21 -70.46
C GLY A 522 12.75 24.25 -70.04
N ASN A 523 12.35 23.04 -69.63
CA ASN A 523 12.74 21.73 -70.18
C ASN A 523 14.22 21.23 -70.22
N SER A 524 14.32 19.95 -69.81
CA SER A 524 15.22 18.87 -70.29
C SER A 524 16.74 18.85 -69.99
N GLY A 525 17.20 17.71 -69.46
CA GLY A 525 18.21 16.90 -70.18
C GLY A 525 19.62 16.72 -69.58
N HIS A 526 19.82 15.56 -68.94
CA HIS A 526 20.91 14.59 -69.16
C HIS A 526 22.40 14.87 -68.83
N SER A 527 22.94 13.89 -68.07
CA SER A 527 24.19 13.13 -68.25
C SER A 527 25.54 13.61 -67.67
N GLY A 528 26.17 12.72 -66.90
CA GLY A 528 27.48 12.16 -67.28
C GLY A 528 28.69 12.36 -66.34
N HIS A 529 29.15 11.23 -65.74
CA HIS A 529 30.57 10.81 -65.54
C HIS A 529 31.50 11.69 -64.68
N SER A 530 32.60 11.28 -64.02
CA SER A 530 33.38 10.06 -63.71
C SER A 530 34.51 10.60 -62.80
N GLY A 531 34.94 10.02 -61.67
CA GLY A 531 35.82 8.85 -61.56
C GLY A 531 37.07 9.15 -60.67
N HIS A 532 37.59 8.10 -60.01
CA HIS A 532 38.99 7.89 -59.52
C HIS A 532 39.54 8.78 -58.36
N SER A 533 40.43 8.35 -57.46
CA SER A 533 41.04 7.07 -57.03
C SER A 533 42.12 7.37 -55.95
N GLY A 534 42.42 6.41 -55.06
CA GLY A 534 43.75 6.23 -54.46
C GLY A 534 43.93 6.72 -53.00
N ASN A 535 44.11 5.81 -52.02
CA ASN A 535 45.38 5.29 -51.45
C ASN A 535 46.10 6.31 -50.55
N SER A 536 46.77 5.99 -49.44
CA SER A 536 47.04 4.81 -48.61
C SER A 536 47.98 5.30 -47.48
N GLY A 537 48.13 4.55 -46.38
CA GLY A 537 49.43 4.50 -45.69
C GLY A 537 49.52 4.97 -44.24
N SER A 538 49.62 3.96 -43.37
CA SER A 538 50.00 3.92 -41.96
C SER A 538 51.46 4.28 -41.65
N ASN A 539 51.79 4.70 -40.41
CA ASN A 539 52.61 3.91 -39.45
C ASN A 539 53.03 4.66 -38.16
N PHE A 540 52.93 3.92 -37.05
CA PHE A 540 53.81 3.79 -35.87
C PHE A 540 54.77 4.91 -35.43
N ASN A 541 54.77 5.22 -34.12
CA ASN A 541 55.98 5.05 -33.29
C ASN A 541 55.71 5.02 -31.77
N THR A 542 56.63 4.38 -31.05
CA THR A 542 56.64 3.98 -29.62
C THR A 542 57.39 4.98 -28.70
N ASN A 543 57.51 4.62 -27.40
CA ASN A 543 58.52 5.01 -26.38
C ASN A 543 58.08 6.04 -25.33
N PHE A 544 58.54 6.04 -24.07
CA PHE A 544 59.13 5.09 -23.09
C PHE A 544 59.25 5.86 -21.75
N ASN A 545 59.64 5.19 -20.66
CA ASN A 545 60.17 5.67 -19.36
C ASN A 545 59.18 5.92 -18.20
N ASN A 546 59.19 5.08 -17.14
CA ASN A 546 60.08 5.05 -15.93
C ASN A 546 59.62 6.10 -14.88
N LYS A 547 59.51 5.86 -13.55
CA LYS A 547 60.07 4.85 -12.66
C LYS A 547 59.46 5.04 -11.23
N THR A 548 59.19 3.94 -10.51
CA THR A 548 59.41 3.70 -9.04
C THR A 548 58.75 4.61 -7.96
N TYR A 549 58.33 4.19 -6.76
CA TYR A 549 58.73 3.14 -5.77
C TYR A 549 57.47 2.68 -4.97
N SER A 550 57.25 1.36 -4.76
CA SER A 550 57.35 0.59 -3.48
C SER A 550 56.44 1.04 -2.31
N LYS A 551 55.81 0.18 -1.47
CA LYS A 551 55.99 -1.24 -1.11
C LYS A 551 54.80 -1.71 -0.22
N VAL A 552 54.46 -3.01 -0.30
CA VAL A 552 54.15 -3.98 0.81
C VAL A 552 52.78 -3.84 1.54
N TYR A 553 51.80 -4.72 1.28
CA TYR A 553 51.48 -6.00 2.00
C TYR A 553 51.45 -5.83 3.53
N SER A 554 50.45 -6.21 4.32
CA SER A 554 49.69 -7.47 4.35
C SER A 554 48.58 -7.39 5.41
N SER A 555 47.49 -8.13 5.19
CA SER A 555 46.57 -8.61 6.25
C SER A 555 47.30 -9.67 7.12
N PRO A 556 46.91 -9.98 8.37
CA PRO A 556 45.88 -11.01 8.57
C PRO A 556 45.00 -10.90 9.83
N ARG A 557 43.94 -11.72 9.79
CA ARG A 557 43.08 -12.28 10.85
C ARG A 557 43.72 -12.42 12.24
N SER A 558 42.92 -12.22 13.29
CA SER A 558 42.43 -13.27 14.22
C SER A 558 41.94 -12.68 15.55
N ALA A 559 40.81 -13.16 16.05
CA ALA A 559 40.38 -13.07 17.45
C ALA A 559 41.15 -14.14 18.29
N PRO A 560 41.19 -14.15 19.65
CA PRO A 560 39.97 -14.33 20.48
C PRO A 560 40.01 -13.82 21.96
N ARG A 561 38.87 -14.03 22.66
CA ARG A 561 38.63 -14.11 24.14
C ARG A 561 38.85 -12.85 25.01
N PHE A 562 37.76 -12.28 25.54
CA PHE A 562 37.14 -12.61 26.85
C PHE A 562 35.69 -12.11 26.87
#